data_AF-A0A1V9YAN5-F1
#
_entry.id   AF-A0A1V9YAN5-F1
#
_cell.length_a   1.000
_cell.length_b   1.000
_cell.length_c   1.000
_cell.angle_alpha   90.00
_cell.angle_beta   90.00
_cell.angle_gamma   90.00
#
_symmetry.space_group_name_H-M   'P 1'
#
loop_
_entity.id
_entity.type
_entity.pdbx_description
1 polymer ?
#
loop_
_entity_poly.entity_id
_entity_poly.type
_entity_poly.pdbx_seq_one_letter_code
_entity_poly.pdbx_strand_id
1 'polypeptide(L)'
;MATPNFGRAVQDMPPAGGFKATNFARAVPVSRGPPGWALFAGCAAIVSFGFYVVGQTNQEIRAQRKEQRERRVAMLPFLQAEEDAEYLQVEAHYLDQEKERLKNVPGWKVGESPYHSGTWKVPVWAQEK
;
A
#
# COMPACT_ATOMS: atom_id res chain seq x y z
N MET A 1 27.81 -99.41 -5.93
CA MET A 1 27.71 -97.96 -6.17
C MET A 1 26.48 -97.73 -7.05
N ALA A 2 25.58 -96.86 -6.60
CA ALA A 2 24.23 -96.71 -7.13
C ALA A 2 24.22 -96.22 -8.60
N THR A 3 23.22 -96.70 -9.36
CA THR A 3 22.95 -96.34 -10.76
C THR A 3 22.77 -94.83 -10.94
N PRO A 4 23.27 -94.21 -12.04
CA PRO A 4 23.01 -92.79 -12.33
C PRO A 4 21.51 -92.54 -12.42
N ASN A 5 21.03 -91.49 -11.76
CA ASN A 5 19.61 -91.12 -11.82
C ASN A 5 19.33 -90.38 -13.12
N PHE A 6 18.65 -91.06 -14.05
CA PHE A 6 18.21 -90.50 -15.34
C PHE A 6 16.87 -89.73 -15.25
N GLY A 7 16.42 -89.41 -14.03
CA GLY A 7 15.24 -88.57 -13.81
C GLY A 7 15.40 -87.18 -14.40
N ARG A 8 14.28 -86.57 -14.81
CA ARG A 8 14.25 -85.22 -15.38
C ARG A 8 14.75 -84.20 -14.36
N ALA A 9 15.72 -83.37 -14.73
CA ALA A 9 16.23 -82.31 -13.87
C ALA A 9 15.09 -81.33 -13.49
N VAL A 10 14.99 -81.01 -12.20
CA VAL A 10 14.07 -79.98 -11.70
C VAL A 10 14.67 -78.63 -12.06
N GLN A 11 14.12 -78.00 -13.10
CA GLN A 11 14.53 -76.69 -13.58
C GLN A 11 13.56 -75.63 -13.07
N ASP A 12 14.05 -74.41 -12.81
CA ASP A 12 13.20 -73.29 -12.50
C ASP A 12 12.38 -72.92 -13.75
N MET A 13 11.06 -72.98 -13.62
CA MET A 13 10.10 -72.81 -14.71
C MET A 13 8.96 -71.92 -14.25
N PRO A 14 8.32 -71.17 -15.17
CA PRO A 14 7.12 -70.43 -14.82
C PRO A 14 6.05 -71.39 -14.30
N PRO A 15 5.19 -70.94 -13.36
CA PRO A 15 4.08 -71.75 -12.90
C PRO A 15 3.19 -72.13 -14.09
N ALA A 16 2.51 -73.28 -14.03
CA ALA A 16 1.73 -73.81 -15.14
C ALA A 16 0.62 -72.86 -15.67
N GLY A 17 0.21 -71.86 -14.88
CA GLY A 17 -0.74 -70.81 -15.25
C GLY A 17 -0.14 -69.44 -15.61
N GLY A 18 1.18 -69.31 -15.66
CA GLY A 18 1.87 -68.05 -15.93
C GLY A 18 1.89 -67.06 -14.76
N PHE A 19 2.64 -65.96 -14.91
CA PHE A 19 2.66 -64.88 -13.92
C PHE A 19 1.49 -63.92 -14.12
N LYS A 20 1.11 -63.21 -13.04
CA LYS A 20 0.11 -62.14 -13.12
C LYS A 20 0.52 -61.10 -14.15
N ALA A 21 -0.41 -60.71 -15.01
CA ALA A 21 -0.20 -59.63 -15.97
C ALA A 21 0.16 -58.33 -15.23
N THR A 22 1.37 -57.83 -15.46
CA THR A 22 1.82 -56.54 -14.97
C THR A 22 1.26 -55.45 -15.85
N ASN A 23 0.75 -54.38 -15.24
CA ASN A 23 0.30 -53.23 -16.01
C ASN A 23 1.52 -52.42 -16.48
N PHE A 24 1.77 -52.43 -17.78
CA PHE A 24 2.84 -51.66 -18.43
C PHE A 24 2.32 -50.31 -18.97
N ALA A 25 1.02 -50.04 -18.90
CA ALA A 25 0.43 -48.79 -19.36
C ALA A 25 0.61 -47.66 -18.33
N ARG A 26 0.66 -46.42 -18.82
CA ARG A 26 0.78 -45.22 -17.99
C ARG A 26 -0.46 -45.06 -17.10
N ALA A 27 -0.29 -45.24 -15.79
CA ALA A 27 -1.34 -45.09 -14.78
C ALA A 27 -1.60 -43.62 -14.39
N VAL A 28 -1.69 -42.71 -15.36
CA VAL A 28 -2.06 -41.30 -15.11
C VAL A 28 -3.52 -41.12 -15.53
N PRO A 29 -4.40 -40.66 -14.63
CA PRO A 29 -5.78 -40.37 -15.00
C PRO A 29 -5.81 -39.28 -16.08
N VAL A 30 -6.70 -39.47 -17.06
CA VAL A 30 -6.85 -38.61 -18.25
C VAL A 30 -7.18 -37.17 -17.87
N SER A 31 -7.80 -36.94 -16.72
CA SER A 31 -8.08 -35.61 -16.20
C SER A 31 -7.77 -35.54 -14.71
N ARG A 32 -7.06 -34.49 -14.31
CA ARG A 32 -6.77 -34.16 -12.90
C ARG A 32 -7.24 -32.73 -12.66
N GLY A 33 -8.10 -32.56 -11.66
CA GLY A 33 -8.63 -31.25 -11.26
C GLY A 33 -9.86 -30.78 -12.04
N PRO A 34 -10.41 -29.61 -11.66
CA PRO A 34 -11.58 -29.02 -12.31
C PRO A 34 -11.26 -28.56 -13.74
N PRO A 35 -12.25 -28.52 -14.64
CA PRO A 35 -12.06 -28.05 -16.00
C PRO A 35 -11.69 -26.56 -16.03
N GLY A 36 -10.96 -26.12 -17.07
CA GLY A 36 -10.43 -24.75 -17.15
C GLY A 36 -11.47 -23.65 -16.99
N TRP A 37 -12.68 -23.82 -17.55
CA TRP A 37 -13.77 -22.85 -17.38
C TRP A 37 -14.22 -22.70 -15.92
N ALA A 38 -14.19 -23.77 -15.13
CA ALA A 38 -14.57 -23.72 -13.72
C ALA A 38 -13.54 -22.95 -12.89
N LEU A 39 -12.25 -23.04 -13.25
CA LEU A 39 -11.20 -22.20 -12.65
C LEU A 39 -11.42 -20.73 -12.99
N PHE A 40 -11.68 -20.41 -14.27
CA PHE A 40 -11.97 -19.03 -14.68
C PHE A 40 -13.21 -18.46 -13.99
N ALA A 41 -14.29 -19.24 -13.92
CA ALA A 41 -15.52 -18.83 -13.23
C ALA A 41 -15.28 -18.59 -11.72
N GLY A 42 -14.52 -19.48 -11.06
CA GLY A 42 -14.13 -19.33 -9.66
C GLY A 42 -13.31 -18.06 -9.42
N CYS A 43 -12.30 -17.81 -10.26
CA CYS A 43 -11.50 -16.60 -10.18
C CYS A 43 -12.34 -15.34 -10.39
N ALA A 44 -13.21 -15.32 -11.41
CA ALA A 44 -14.08 -14.19 -11.70
C ALA A 44 -15.05 -13.90 -10.54
N ALA A 45 -15.59 -14.94 -9.90
CA ALA A 45 -16.46 -14.79 -8.74
C ALA A 45 -15.72 -14.18 -7.53
N ILE A 46 -14.51 -14.67 -7.23
CA ILE A 46 -13.69 -14.14 -6.13
C ILE A 46 -13.32 -12.68 -6.39
N VAL A 47 -12.87 -12.37 -7.60
CA VAL A 47 -12.45 -11.01 -7.97
C VAL A 47 -13.62 -10.03 -7.92
N SER A 48 -14.77 -10.39 -8.48
CA SER A 48 -15.97 -9.54 -8.46
C SER A 48 -16.46 -9.26 -7.03
N PHE A 49 -16.47 -10.28 -6.17
CA PHE A 49 -16.78 -10.11 -4.75
C PHE A 49 -15.75 -9.24 -4.03
N GLY A 50 -14.46 -9.41 -4.30
CA GLY A 50 -13.39 -8.57 -3.76
C GLY A 50 -13.59 -7.09 -4.10
N PHE A 51 -13.91 -6.78 -5.37
CA PHE A 51 -14.20 -5.40 -5.79
C PHE A 51 -15.44 -4.82 -5.12
N TYR A 52 -16.47 -5.62 -4.86
CA TYR A 52 -17.65 -5.18 -4.12
C TYR A 52 -17.31 -4.76 -2.69
N VAL A 53 -16.52 -5.56 -1.97
CA VAL A 53 -16.07 -5.24 -0.60
C VAL A 53 -15.17 -4.01 -0.59
N VAL A 54 -14.23 -3.89 -1.54
CA VAL A 54 -13.38 -2.69 -1.70
C VAL A 54 -14.24 -1.45 -2.00
N GLY A 55 -15.31 -1.60 -2.77
CA GLY A 55 -16.25 -0.51 -3.03
C GLY A 55 -16.93 0.02 -1.76
N GLN A 56 -17.33 -0.88 -0.86
CA GLN A 56 -17.93 -0.50 0.43
C GLN A 56 -16.92 0.16 1.35
N THR A 57 -15.74 -0.44 1.52
CA THR A 57 -14.70 0.10 2.43
C THR A 57 -14.21 1.48 1.97
N ASN A 58 -14.13 1.70 0.65
CA ASN A 58 -13.79 3.01 0.11
C ASN A 58 -14.83 4.09 0.45
N GLN A 59 -16.12 3.73 0.54
CA GLN A 59 -17.16 4.67 0.95
C GLN A 59 -17.02 5.04 2.43
N GLU A 60 -16.74 4.06 3.29
CA GLU A 60 -16.49 4.27 4.72
C GLU A 60 -15.25 5.15 4.95
N ILE A 61 -14.14 4.87 4.27
CA ILE A 61 -12.91 5.67 4.35
C ILE A 61 -13.17 7.11 3.88
N ARG A 62 -13.98 7.31 2.84
CA ARG A 62 -14.37 8.66 2.39
C ARG A 62 -15.20 9.38 3.44
N ALA A 63 -16.14 8.69 4.10
CA ALA A 63 -16.92 9.26 5.19
C ALA A 63 -16.03 9.67 6.37
N GLN A 64 -15.09 8.82 6.78
CA GLN A 64 -14.11 9.14 7.83
C GLN A 64 -13.22 10.32 7.47
N ARG A 65 -12.71 10.38 6.23
CA ARG A 65 -11.90 11.51 5.76
C ARG A 65 -12.69 12.82 5.71
N LYS A 66 -13.97 12.74 5.32
CA LYS A 66 -14.88 13.89 5.34
C LYS A 66 -15.05 14.41 6.76
N GLU A 67 -15.33 13.52 7.71
CA GLU A 67 -15.45 13.87 9.12
C GLU A 67 -14.16 14.50 9.67
N GLN A 68 -13.00 13.91 9.38
CA GLN A 68 -11.71 14.49 9.78
C GLN A 68 -11.49 15.89 9.20
N ARG A 69 -11.88 16.11 7.95
CA ARG A 69 -11.79 17.43 7.31
C ARG A 69 -12.72 18.44 7.98
N GLU A 70 -13.95 18.05 8.28
CA GLU A 70 -14.93 18.91 8.98
C GLU A 70 -14.42 19.30 10.37
N ARG A 71 -13.87 18.35 11.14
CA ARG A 71 -13.24 18.62 12.44
C ARG A 71 -12.10 19.63 12.32
N ARG A 72 -11.23 19.49 11.31
CA ARG A 72 -10.13 20.44 11.07
C ARG A 72 -10.65 21.83 10.71
N VAL A 73 -11.63 21.91 9.81
CA VAL A 73 -12.24 23.19 9.40
C VAL A 73 -12.89 23.89 10.59
N ALA A 74 -13.52 23.14 11.49
CA ALA A 74 -14.14 23.70 12.70
C ALA A 74 -13.10 24.33 13.65
N MET A 75 -11.92 23.72 13.79
CA MET A 75 -10.86 24.22 14.69
C MET A 75 -9.94 25.25 14.02
N LEU A 76 -9.86 25.26 12.68
CA LEU A 76 -9.00 26.15 11.91
C LEU A 76 -9.10 27.64 12.28
N PRO A 77 -10.29 28.27 12.41
CA PRO A 77 -10.35 29.70 12.69
C PRO A 77 -9.78 30.07 14.06
N PHE A 78 -9.87 29.15 15.04
CA PHE A 78 -9.29 29.37 16.36
C PHE A 78 -7.76 29.31 16.31
N LEU A 79 -7.21 28.27 15.69
CA LEU A 79 -5.76 28.11 15.53
C LEU A 79 -5.15 29.25 14.69
N GLN A 80 -5.85 29.68 13.64
CA GLN A 80 -5.42 30.81 12.82
C GLN A 80 -5.38 32.11 13.62
N ALA A 81 -6.38 32.36 14.48
CA ALA A 81 -6.41 33.55 15.32
C ALA A 81 -5.28 33.56 16.37
N GLU A 82 -4.93 32.40 16.94
CA GLU A 82 -3.78 32.27 17.85
C GLU A 82 -2.46 32.57 17.12
N GLU A 83 -2.23 31.95 15.96
CA GLU A 83 -1.03 32.19 15.13
C GLU A 83 -0.94 33.65 14.66
N ASP A 84 -2.05 34.26 14.24
CA ASP A 84 -2.08 35.67 13.83
C ASP A 84 -1.72 36.60 15.02
N ALA A 85 -2.17 36.28 16.24
CA ALA A 85 -1.82 37.04 17.44
C ALA A 85 -0.34 36.90 17.82
N GLU A 86 0.21 35.68 17.75
CA GLU A 86 1.63 35.43 17.98
C GLU A 86 2.50 36.14 16.92
N TYR A 87 2.10 36.08 15.65
CA TYR A 87 2.79 36.74 14.55
C TYR A 87 2.92 38.25 14.77
N LEU A 88 1.83 38.92 15.18
CA LEU A 88 1.85 40.35 15.44
C LEU A 88 2.81 40.73 16.59
N GLN A 89 2.93 39.88 17.62
CA GLN A 89 3.87 40.12 18.72
C GLN A 89 5.32 39.99 18.24
N VAL A 90 5.60 38.97 17.45
CA VAL A 90 6.92 38.73 16.85
C VAL A 90 7.30 39.87 15.89
N GLU A 91 6.36 40.30 15.06
CA GLU A 91 6.53 41.42 14.13
C GLU A 91 6.81 42.73 14.89
N ALA A 92 6.05 43.03 15.95
CA ALA A 92 6.28 44.21 16.79
C ALA A 92 7.69 44.21 17.40
N HIS A 93 8.13 43.07 17.93
CA HIS A 93 9.48 42.91 18.47
C HIS A 93 10.56 43.12 17.41
N TYR A 94 10.39 42.58 16.19
CA TYR A 94 11.34 42.82 15.11
C TYR A 94 11.38 44.27 14.65
N LEU A 95 10.22 44.94 14.58
CA LEU A 95 10.15 46.36 14.25
C LEU A 95 10.86 47.22 15.30
N ASP A 96 10.76 46.88 16.59
CA ASP A 96 11.48 47.59 17.64
C ASP A 96 13.00 47.37 17.55
N GLN A 97 13.44 46.14 17.27
CA GLN A 97 14.85 45.86 17.00
C GLN A 97 15.37 46.60 15.76
N GLU A 98 14.56 46.68 14.69
CA GLU A 98 14.88 47.41 13.48
C GLU A 98 15.04 48.90 13.77
N LYS A 99 14.09 49.51 14.51
CA LYS A 99 14.18 50.90 14.96
C LYS A 99 15.44 51.15 15.73
N GLU A 100 15.87 50.25 16.60
CA GLU A 100 17.08 50.42 17.41
C GLU A 100 18.36 50.30 16.61
N ARG A 101 18.46 49.30 15.73
CA ARG A 101 19.68 49.01 14.97
C ARG A 101 19.91 50.01 13.83
N LEU A 102 18.85 50.53 13.22
CA LEU A 102 18.93 51.33 11.98
C LEU A 102 18.76 52.84 12.18
N LYS A 103 18.78 53.35 13.43
CA LYS A 103 18.66 54.79 13.75
C LYS A 103 19.62 55.69 12.99
N ASN A 104 20.82 55.19 12.70
CA ASN A 104 21.93 55.99 12.17
C ASN A 104 22.08 55.89 10.65
N VAL A 105 21.21 55.14 9.96
CA VAL A 105 21.30 54.93 8.51
C VAL A 105 20.44 55.97 7.77
N PRO A 106 21.02 56.83 6.93
CA PRO A 106 20.26 57.87 6.24
C PRO A 106 19.32 57.26 5.19
N GLY A 107 18.06 57.72 5.18
CA GLY A 107 17.05 57.30 4.19
C GLY A 107 16.30 56.01 4.52
N TRP A 108 16.62 55.33 5.63
CA TRP A 108 15.90 54.13 6.06
C TRP A 108 14.59 54.49 6.76
N LYS A 109 13.47 53.91 6.30
CA LYS A 109 12.16 53.99 6.96
C LYS A 109 11.83 52.64 7.57
N VAL A 110 11.68 52.64 8.89
CA VAL A 110 11.31 51.43 9.65
C VAL A 110 9.95 50.92 9.20
N GLY A 111 9.84 49.62 8.92
CA GLY A 111 8.59 48.97 8.55
C GLY A 111 8.08 49.33 7.15
N GLU A 112 8.91 49.92 6.29
CA GLU A 112 8.57 50.14 4.89
C GLU A 112 8.49 48.80 4.15
N SER A 113 7.37 48.53 3.48
CA SER A 113 7.20 47.29 2.74
C SER A 113 8.17 47.23 1.55
N PRO A 114 8.92 46.14 1.36
CA PRO A 114 9.73 45.94 0.16
C PRO A 114 8.90 45.79 -1.12
N TYR A 115 7.59 45.54 -0.97
CA TYR A 115 6.68 45.31 -2.08
C TYR A 115 5.92 46.58 -2.44
N HIS A 116 5.86 46.86 -3.75
CA HIS A 116 5.07 47.96 -4.30
C HIS A 116 3.57 47.67 -4.36
N SER A 117 3.17 46.40 -4.22
CA SER A 117 1.76 46.02 -4.09
C SER A 117 1.28 46.39 -2.69
N GLY A 118 0.26 47.24 -2.56
CA GLY A 118 -0.37 47.60 -1.27
C GLY A 118 -1.09 46.44 -0.55
N THR A 119 -0.73 45.20 -0.86
CA THR A 119 -1.22 43.97 -0.26
C THR A 119 -0.16 43.42 0.67
N TRP A 120 -0.56 43.02 1.87
CA TRP A 120 0.32 42.31 2.79
C TRP A 120 0.82 40.99 2.19
N LYS A 121 2.09 40.66 2.47
CA LYS A 121 2.76 39.44 2.02
C LYS A 121 3.32 38.72 3.23
N VAL A 122 3.16 37.41 3.25
CA VAL A 122 3.80 36.54 4.24
C VAL A 122 5.32 36.71 4.13
N PRO A 123 6.06 36.93 5.23
CA PRO A 123 7.50 37.10 5.16
C PRO A 123 8.20 35.82 4.72
N VAL A 124 9.34 35.97 4.04
CA VAL A 124 10.06 34.86 3.37
C VAL A 124 10.41 33.72 4.34
N TRP A 125 10.84 34.03 5.56
CA TRP A 125 11.18 33.02 6.58
C TRP A 125 9.97 32.20 7.04
N ALA A 126 8.75 32.71 6.87
CA ALA A 126 7.53 31.97 7.18
C ALA A 126 7.03 31.12 6.00
N GLN A 127 7.59 31.32 4.78
CA GLN A 127 7.22 30.57 3.59
C GLN A 127 8.00 29.24 3.46
N GLU A 128 9.18 29.16 4.07
CA GLU A 128 10.01 27.95 4.09
C GLU A 128 9.54 26.99 5.20
N LYS A 129 8.52 26.18 4.90
CA LYS A 129 8.17 24.97 5.65
C LYS A 129 7.79 23.84 4.70
#